data_AF-A0A6M8FH88-F1
#
_entry.id   AF-A0A6M8FH88-F1
#
_cell.length_a   1.000
_cell.length_b   1.000
_cell.length_c   1.000
_cell.angle_alpha   90.00
_cell.angle_beta   90.00
_cell.angle_gamma   90.00
#
_symmetry.space_group_name_H-M   'P 1'
#
loop_
_entity.id
_entity.type
_entity.pdbx_description
1 polymer ?
#
loop_
_entity_poly.entity_id
_entity_poly.type
_entity_poly.pdbx_seq_one_letter_code
_entity_poly.pdbx_strand_id
1 'polypeptide(L)'
;MKKALACAVGTFAATGIVFILFVLGASIQPSAKAKAARSQHDISTLHPGEYRFESFGRDSAWNEIVLLVKDWDETLYVYLLPTKDSKVILPERWWGYGYYECSKFSPEADESGKLLKGGIIKCHDKETPEWGSSLWQWAYNGSPKDDWGIKMYSPPVEAKNGMLYINR
;
A
#
# COMPACT_ATOMS: atom_id res chain seq x y z
N MET A 1 -10.23 -17.99 -56.95
CA MET A 1 -8.88 -18.07 -56.32
C MET A 1 -8.44 -16.79 -55.61
N LYS A 2 -8.50 -15.59 -56.23
CA LYS A 2 -8.03 -14.33 -55.58
C LYS A 2 -8.68 -14.00 -54.22
N LYS A 3 -9.98 -14.28 -54.04
CA LYS A 3 -10.70 -14.05 -52.78
C LYS A 3 -10.26 -14.97 -51.63
N ALA A 4 -9.94 -16.23 -51.93
CA ALA A 4 -9.43 -17.18 -50.94
C ALA A 4 -8.02 -16.81 -50.48
N LEU A 5 -7.17 -16.35 -51.40
CA LEU A 5 -5.84 -15.84 -51.09
C LEU A 5 -5.91 -14.60 -50.19
N ALA A 6 -6.81 -13.66 -50.50
CA ALA A 6 -7.01 -12.45 -49.69
C ALA A 6 -7.51 -12.76 -48.26
N CYS A 7 -8.45 -13.71 -48.11
CA CYS A 7 -8.88 -14.17 -46.79
C CYS A 7 -7.73 -14.82 -46.01
N ALA A 8 -6.95 -15.70 -46.64
CA ALA A 8 -5.83 -16.36 -45.97
C ALA A 8 -4.77 -15.36 -45.48
N VAL A 9 -4.37 -14.40 -46.33
CA VAL A 9 -3.43 -13.33 -45.96
C VAL A 9 -3.99 -12.46 -44.83
N GLY A 10 -5.29 -12.14 -44.87
CA GLY A 10 -5.95 -11.39 -43.81
C GLY A 10 -5.89 -12.09 -42.45
N THR A 11 -6.14 -13.39 -42.41
CA THR A 11 -6.09 -14.17 -41.16
C THR A 11 -4.67 -14.24 -40.59
N PHE A 12 -3.65 -14.45 -41.43
CA PHE A 12 -2.25 -14.45 -40.99
C PHE A 12 -1.80 -13.08 -40.48
N ALA A 13 -2.24 -12.00 -41.12
CA ALA A 13 -1.95 -10.65 -40.65
C ALA A 13 -2.58 -10.38 -39.27
N ALA A 14 -3.85 -10.77 -39.09
CA ALA A 14 -4.56 -10.58 -37.83
C ALA A 14 -3.92 -11.37 -36.67
N THR A 15 -3.57 -12.64 -36.88
CA THR A 15 -2.88 -13.45 -35.85
C THR A 15 -1.49 -12.91 -35.54
N GLY A 16 -0.75 -12.43 -36.55
CA GLY A 16 0.52 -11.74 -36.35
C GLY A 16 0.39 -10.50 -35.46
N ILE A 17 -0.61 -9.65 -35.71
CA ILE A 17 -0.88 -8.46 -34.90
C ILE A 17 -1.20 -8.85 -33.45
N VAL A 18 -2.08 -9.82 -33.23
CA VAL A 18 -2.43 -10.30 -31.88
C VAL A 18 -1.19 -10.82 -31.14
N PHE A 19 -0.33 -11.58 -31.83
CA PHE A 19 0.89 -12.10 -31.23
C PHE A 19 1.88 -10.99 -30.86
N ILE A 20 2.07 -9.99 -31.72
CA ILE A 20 2.93 -8.83 -31.44
C ILE A 20 2.40 -8.07 -30.21
N LEU A 21 1.09 -7.80 -30.16
CA LEU A 21 0.47 -7.13 -29.01
C LEU A 21 0.64 -7.93 -27.71
N PHE A 22 0.54 -9.25 -27.78
CA PHE A 22 0.76 -10.12 -26.63
C PHE A 22 2.21 -10.04 -26.10
N VAL A 23 3.20 -10.14 -26.97
CA VAL A 23 4.62 -10.05 -26.59
C VAL A 23 4.96 -8.68 -26.01
N LEU A 24 4.47 -7.60 -26.64
CA LEU A 24 4.67 -6.24 -26.14
C LEU A 24 4.00 -6.05 -24.77
N GLY A 25 2.77 -6.55 -24.59
CA GLY A 25 2.09 -6.50 -23.30
C GLY A 25 2.82 -7.27 -22.19
N ALA A 26 3.35 -8.44 -22.52
CA ALA A 26 4.17 -9.22 -21.59
C ALA A 26 5.48 -8.53 -21.24
N SER A 27 6.09 -7.80 -22.19
CA SER A 27 7.35 -7.07 -21.99
C SER A 27 7.22 -5.86 -21.05
N ILE A 28 6.00 -5.35 -20.80
CA ILE A 28 5.77 -4.22 -19.87
C ILE A 28 5.68 -4.72 -18.41
N GLN A 29 5.52 -6.03 -18.18
CA GLN A 29 5.47 -6.56 -16.82
C GLN A 29 6.82 -6.38 -16.09
N PRO A 30 6.81 -6.22 -14.75
CA PRO A 30 8.03 -6.13 -13.97
C PRO A 30 8.94 -7.34 -14.22
N SER A 31 10.22 -7.07 -14.50
CA SER A 31 11.23 -8.13 -14.69
C SER A 31 11.34 -9.02 -13.45
N ALA A 32 11.80 -10.27 -13.62
CA ALA A 32 12.02 -11.18 -12.50
C ALA A 32 12.94 -10.57 -11.42
N LYS A 33 13.94 -9.79 -11.85
CA LYS A 33 14.83 -9.05 -10.93
C LYS A 33 14.06 -7.98 -10.14
N ALA A 34 13.17 -7.22 -10.80
CA ALA A 34 12.33 -6.24 -10.12
C ALA A 34 11.35 -6.91 -9.14
N LYS A 35 10.81 -8.09 -9.47
CA LYS A 35 9.97 -8.86 -8.56
C LYS A 35 10.75 -9.40 -7.35
N ALA A 36 11.98 -9.85 -7.55
CA ALA A 36 12.84 -10.32 -6.45
C ALA A 36 13.28 -9.19 -5.51
N ALA A 37 13.39 -7.95 -6.01
CA ALA A 37 13.76 -6.76 -5.25
C ALA A 37 12.56 -6.05 -4.59
N ARG A 38 11.39 -6.67 -4.54
CA ARG A 38 10.22 -6.15 -3.82
C ARG A 38 10.51 -6.12 -2.32
N SER A 39 9.87 -5.19 -1.62
CA SER A 39 9.86 -5.21 -0.15
C SER A 39 9.09 -6.45 0.33
N GLN A 40 9.64 -7.14 1.32
CA GLN A 40 9.12 -8.42 1.82
C GLN A 40 8.93 -8.33 3.33
N HIS A 41 7.76 -8.73 3.80
CA HIS A 41 7.38 -8.67 5.21
C HIS A 41 6.81 -10.02 5.65
N ASP A 42 7.31 -10.56 6.74
CA ASP A 42 6.79 -11.79 7.32
C ASP A 42 5.52 -11.49 8.13
N ILE A 43 4.38 -11.92 7.61
CA ILE A 43 3.06 -11.74 8.23
C ILE A 43 2.58 -13.00 8.96
N SER A 44 3.38 -14.07 9.00
CA SER A 44 3.00 -15.34 9.65
C SER A 44 2.85 -15.22 11.17
N THR A 45 3.54 -14.25 11.77
CA THR A 45 3.52 -13.96 13.21
C THR A 45 2.55 -12.83 13.58
N LEU A 46 1.83 -12.26 12.61
CA LEU A 46 0.91 -11.16 12.85
C LEU A 46 -0.51 -11.71 13.10
N HIS A 47 -0.93 -11.67 14.36
CA HIS A 47 -2.22 -12.22 14.79
C HIS A 47 -3.36 -11.19 14.68
N PRO A 48 -4.64 -11.63 14.64
CA PRO A 48 -5.77 -10.71 14.66
C PRO A 48 -5.75 -9.78 15.88
N GLY A 49 -6.09 -8.52 15.66
CA GLY A 49 -6.02 -7.48 16.69
C GLY A 49 -4.60 -6.96 16.94
N GLU A 50 -3.66 -7.19 16.03
CA GLU A 50 -2.29 -6.70 16.12
C GLU A 50 -1.92 -5.77 14.97
N TYR A 51 -0.92 -4.94 15.21
CA TYR A 51 -0.28 -4.14 14.18
C TYR A 51 1.23 -4.12 14.38
N ARG A 52 1.97 -3.78 13.33
CA ARG A 52 3.42 -3.65 13.38
C ARG A 52 3.91 -2.60 12.39
N PHE A 53 5.00 -1.93 12.75
CA PHE A 53 5.77 -1.11 11.83
C PHE A 53 6.99 -1.88 11.35
N GLU A 54 7.22 -1.86 10.04
CA GLU A 54 8.40 -2.47 9.42
C GLU A 54 9.07 -1.47 8.48
N SER A 55 10.39 -1.63 8.29
CA SER A 55 11.10 -0.84 7.27
C SER A 55 10.65 -1.26 5.88
N PHE A 56 10.39 -0.31 4.98
CA PHE A 56 10.10 -0.65 3.59
C PHE A 56 11.31 -1.30 2.88
N GLY A 57 12.53 -1.16 3.40
CA GLY A 57 13.66 -2.01 2.99
C GLY A 57 14.12 -1.86 1.53
N ARG A 58 13.80 -0.74 0.88
CA ARG A 58 14.24 -0.41 -0.48
C ARG A 58 14.61 1.07 -0.58
N ASP A 59 15.67 1.37 -1.35
CA ASP A 59 16.04 2.75 -1.67
C ASP A 59 14.84 3.48 -2.31
N SER A 60 14.38 4.52 -1.62
CA SER A 60 13.29 5.40 -2.02
C SER A 60 13.78 6.84 -1.86
N ALA A 61 13.19 7.78 -2.59
CA ALA A 61 13.50 9.21 -2.44
C ALA A 61 13.13 9.73 -1.04
N TRP A 62 12.32 8.96 -0.30
CA TRP A 62 11.84 9.24 1.05
C TRP A 62 12.17 8.06 1.96
N ASN A 63 12.39 8.32 3.25
CA ASN A 63 12.39 7.25 4.23
C ASN A 63 10.93 6.80 4.42
N GLU A 64 10.62 5.54 4.18
CA GLU A 64 9.25 5.01 4.25
C GLU A 64 9.20 3.83 5.21
N ILE A 65 8.14 3.79 6.02
CA ILE A 65 7.82 2.63 6.86
C ILE A 65 6.50 2.02 6.40
N VAL A 66 6.36 0.73 6.64
CA VAL A 66 5.16 -0.04 6.36
C VAL A 66 4.42 -0.25 7.66
N LEU A 67 3.17 0.19 7.70
CA LEU A 67 2.24 -0.15 8.77
C LEU A 67 1.39 -1.34 8.32
N LEU A 68 1.53 -2.45 9.03
CA LEU A 68 0.73 -3.65 8.88
C LEU A 68 -0.32 -3.68 9.99
N VAL A 69 -1.59 -3.84 9.64
CA VAL A 69 -2.70 -3.92 10.60
C VAL A 69 -3.50 -5.18 10.29
N LYS A 70 -3.54 -6.13 11.22
CA LYS A 70 -4.37 -7.33 11.11
C LYS A 70 -5.58 -7.14 12.00
N ASP A 71 -6.69 -6.77 11.40
CA ASP A 71 -7.93 -6.51 12.15
C ASP A 71 -8.51 -7.81 12.73
N TRP A 72 -9.51 -7.69 13.60
CA TRP A 72 -10.15 -8.79 14.32
C TRP A 72 -10.92 -9.75 13.41
N ASP A 73 -11.28 -9.33 12.20
CA ASP A 73 -11.88 -10.17 11.15
C ASP A 73 -10.84 -10.86 10.26
N GLU A 74 -9.57 -10.82 10.67
CA GLU A 74 -8.39 -11.33 9.96
C GLU A 74 -8.00 -10.57 8.68
N THR A 75 -8.72 -9.50 8.34
CA THR A 75 -8.37 -8.64 7.21
C THR A 75 -7.02 -7.98 7.47
N LEU A 76 -6.10 -8.11 6.52
CA LEU A 76 -4.80 -7.45 6.55
C LEU A 76 -4.86 -6.14 5.77
N TYR A 77 -4.60 -5.05 6.47
CA TYR A 77 -4.41 -3.73 5.88
C TYR A 77 -2.93 -3.37 5.88
N VAL A 78 -2.50 -2.73 4.80
CA VAL A 78 -1.10 -2.38 4.55
C VAL A 78 -1.03 -0.94 4.10
N TYR A 79 -0.24 -0.14 4.80
CA TYR A 79 -0.04 1.27 4.49
C TYR A 79 1.43 1.60 4.37
N LEU A 80 1.77 2.43 3.39
CA LEU A 80 3.11 2.98 3.24
C LEU A 80 3.11 4.42 3.74
N LEU A 81 3.94 4.70 4.73
CA LEU A 81 3.97 5.96 5.45
C LEU A 81 5.30 6.66 5.20
N PRO A 82 5.31 7.90 4.67
CA PRO A 82 6.52 8.69 4.58
C PRO A 82 6.98 9.09 5.98
N THR A 83 8.28 9.08 6.20
CA THR A 83 8.91 9.42 7.47
C THR A 83 10.08 10.37 7.29
N LYS A 84 10.33 11.15 8.33
CA LYS A 84 11.52 12.01 8.46
C LYS A 84 11.93 12.02 9.93
N ASP A 85 13.22 11.81 10.20
CA ASP A 85 13.76 11.74 11.56
C ASP A 85 12.99 10.75 12.48
N SER A 86 12.59 9.60 11.92
CA SER A 86 11.78 8.57 12.58
C SER A 86 10.35 8.97 12.97
N LYS A 87 9.84 10.09 12.43
CA LYS A 87 8.46 10.55 12.62
C LYS A 87 7.66 10.34 11.34
N VAL A 88 6.38 10.01 11.48
CA VAL A 88 5.46 9.87 10.33
C VAL A 88 5.03 11.25 9.87
N ILE A 89 5.21 11.50 8.57
CA ILE A 89 4.80 12.75 7.95
C ILE A 89 3.31 12.66 7.60
N LEU A 90 2.49 13.48 8.25
CA LEU A 90 1.04 13.51 8.03
C LEU A 90 0.68 14.44 6.86
N PRO A 91 -0.25 14.01 5.99
CA PRO A 91 -0.63 14.78 4.82
C PRO A 91 -1.55 15.95 5.19
N GLU A 92 -1.38 17.10 4.52
CA GLU A 92 -2.40 18.16 4.55
C GLU A 92 -3.52 17.85 3.56
N ARG A 93 -3.15 17.58 2.29
CA ARG A 93 -4.09 17.31 1.20
C ARG A 93 -3.76 16.04 0.40
N TRP A 94 -2.50 15.59 0.42
CA TRP A 94 -2.02 14.40 -0.30
C TRP A 94 -0.87 13.76 0.48
N TRP A 95 -0.77 12.42 0.45
CA TRP A 95 0.41 11.72 0.95
C TRP A 95 1.66 12.12 0.15
N GLY A 96 2.72 12.53 0.84
CA GLY A 96 3.96 13.04 0.23
C GLY A 96 4.14 14.57 0.30
N TYR A 97 3.08 15.33 0.59
CA TYR A 97 3.15 16.75 0.92
C TYR A 97 2.81 16.93 2.40
N GLY A 98 3.84 16.75 3.22
CA GLY A 98 3.76 16.74 4.66
C GLY A 98 3.62 18.11 5.29
N TYR A 99 2.72 18.24 6.26
CA TYR A 99 2.58 19.45 7.06
C TYR A 99 3.04 19.25 8.51
N TYR A 100 2.84 18.05 9.06
CA TYR A 100 3.16 17.74 10.45
C TYR A 100 3.92 16.44 10.58
N GLU A 101 4.90 16.42 11.48
CA GLU A 101 5.73 15.25 11.77
C GLU A 101 5.26 14.62 13.10
N CYS A 102 4.51 13.52 12.99
CA CYS A 102 3.97 12.81 14.14
C CYS A 102 4.98 11.79 14.69
N SER A 103 5.36 11.97 15.96
CA SER A 103 6.28 11.09 16.67
C SER A 103 5.61 9.84 17.20
N LYS A 104 4.32 9.93 17.59
CA LYS A 104 3.51 8.81 18.10
C LYS A 104 2.35 8.52 17.17
N PHE A 105 2.65 8.05 15.96
CA PHE A 105 1.64 7.61 15.02
C PHE A 105 1.36 6.12 15.21
N SER A 106 0.11 5.74 15.50
CA SER A 106 -0.27 4.32 15.61
C SER A 106 -1.79 4.13 15.56
N PRO A 107 -2.26 2.91 15.26
CA PRO A 107 -3.58 2.46 15.67
C PRO A 107 -3.82 2.66 17.18
N GLU A 108 -5.06 2.93 17.55
CA GLU A 108 -5.49 2.87 18.94
C GLU A 108 -5.42 1.43 19.43
N ALA A 109 -4.83 1.27 20.61
CA ALA A 109 -4.65 0.00 21.27
C ALA A 109 -5.09 0.09 22.75
N ASP A 110 -5.50 -1.04 23.30
CA ASP A 110 -5.79 -1.18 24.72
C ASP A 110 -4.50 -1.22 25.57
N GLU A 111 -4.66 -1.36 26.89
CA GLU A 111 -3.55 -1.46 27.84
C GLU A 111 -2.63 -2.66 27.60
N SER A 112 -3.12 -3.69 26.90
CA SER A 112 -2.32 -4.87 26.50
C SER A 112 -1.59 -4.70 25.17
N GLY A 113 -1.79 -3.56 24.49
CA GLY A 113 -1.21 -3.27 23.18
C GLY A 113 -1.99 -3.88 22.00
N LYS A 114 -3.18 -4.43 22.22
CA LYS A 114 -4.04 -4.97 21.16
C LYS A 114 -4.93 -3.89 20.58
N LEU A 115 -5.25 -4.00 19.29
CA LEU A 115 -6.12 -3.08 18.58
C LEU A 115 -7.50 -2.98 19.24
N LEU A 116 -8.00 -1.76 19.45
CA LEU A 116 -9.39 -1.56 19.85
C LEU A 116 -10.34 -1.98 18.73
N LYS A 117 -11.40 -2.73 19.05
CA LYS A 117 -12.41 -3.12 18.05
C LYS A 117 -13.10 -1.88 17.49
N GLY A 118 -12.98 -1.66 16.17
CA GLY A 118 -13.51 -0.47 15.51
C GLY A 118 -12.77 0.83 15.83
N GLY A 119 -11.55 0.72 16.36
CA GLY A 119 -10.69 1.86 16.67
C GLY A 119 -10.20 2.60 15.43
N ILE A 120 -9.34 3.58 15.66
CA ILE A 120 -8.78 4.43 14.60
C ILE A 120 -7.26 4.43 14.61
N ILE A 121 -6.69 4.79 13.47
CA ILE A 121 -5.29 5.13 13.28
C ILE A 121 -5.19 6.64 13.37
N LYS A 122 -4.31 7.16 14.23
CA LYS A 122 -4.14 8.61 14.42
C LYS A 122 -2.76 8.97 14.94
N CYS A 123 -2.52 10.28 15.02
CA CYS A 123 -1.42 10.82 15.80
C CYS A 123 -1.79 10.95 17.28
N HIS A 124 -0.90 10.50 18.17
CA HIS A 124 -1.07 10.56 19.62
C HIS A 124 -0.15 11.60 20.27
N ASP A 125 0.47 12.48 19.47
CA ASP A 125 1.29 13.57 19.99
C ASP A 125 0.39 14.60 20.69
N LYS A 126 0.82 15.02 21.89
CA LYS A 126 0.09 16.03 22.70
C LYS A 126 0.00 17.39 22.02
N GLU A 127 0.97 17.71 21.16
CA GLU A 127 1.09 18.99 20.45
C GLU A 127 0.46 18.94 19.06
N THR A 128 -0.36 17.93 18.77
CA THR A 128 -1.10 17.84 17.50
C THR A 128 -2.06 19.04 17.41
N PRO A 129 -2.00 19.88 16.36
CA PRO A 129 -2.92 20.99 16.20
C PRO A 129 -4.38 20.52 16.17
N GLU A 130 -5.30 21.30 16.75
CA GLU A 130 -6.72 20.95 16.85
C GLU A 130 -7.37 20.72 15.48
N TRP A 131 -7.01 21.52 14.48
CA TRP A 131 -7.49 21.33 13.11
C TRP A 131 -6.95 20.05 12.46
N GLY A 132 -5.75 19.59 12.85
CA GLY A 132 -5.15 18.36 12.34
C GLY A 132 -5.63 17.11 13.06
N SER A 133 -6.03 17.26 14.34
CA SER A 133 -6.50 16.13 15.15
C SER A 133 -7.79 15.52 14.62
N SER A 134 -8.66 16.30 13.96
CA SER A 134 -9.85 15.80 13.25
C SER A 134 -9.50 15.14 11.91
N LEU A 135 -8.68 15.81 11.10
CA LEU A 135 -8.31 15.35 9.75
C LEU A 135 -7.44 14.09 9.73
N TRP A 136 -6.61 13.87 10.76
CA TRP A 136 -5.66 12.76 10.83
C TRP A 136 -6.18 11.57 11.63
N GLN A 137 -7.41 11.16 11.31
CA GLN A 137 -8.07 9.99 11.86
C GLN A 137 -8.57 9.09 10.75
N TRP A 138 -8.16 7.82 10.79
CA TRP A 138 -8.54 6.82 9.80
C TRP A 138 -9.11 5.59 10.48
N ALA A 139 -10.11 4.98 9.88
CA ALA A 139 -10.45 3.60 10.23
C ALA A 139 -9.31 2.65 9.83
N TYR A 140 -9.30 1.41 10.34
CA TYR A 140 -8.26 0.44 10.01
C TYR A 140 -8.17 0.08 8.53
N ASN A 141 -9.27 0.24 7.77
CA ASN A 141 -9.29 0.11 6.31
C ASN A 141 -8.72 1.33 5.55
N GLY A 142 -8.24 2.34 6.29
CA GLY A 142 -7.57 3.52 5.77
C GLY A 142 -8.53 4.60 5.27
N SER A 143 -9.84 4.37 5.36
CA SER A 143 -10.83 5.42 5.07
C SER A 143 -10.76 6.51 6.14
N PRO A 144 -10.83 7.79 5.75
CA PRO A 144 -10.87 8.89 6.70
C PRO A 144 -12.16 8.82 7.55
N LYS A 145 -12.10 9.35 8.76
CA LYS A 145 -13.31 9.51 9.60
C LYS A 145 -14.16 10.71 9.21
N ASP A 146 -13.52 11.77 8.71
CA ASP A 146 -14.20 12.95 8.19
C ASP A 146 -14.35 12.89 6.66
N ASP A 147 -15.42 13.48 6.13
CA ASP A 147 -15.75 13.50 4.70
C ASP A 147 -14.67 14.18 3.84
N TRP A 148 -13.87 15.06 4.44
CA TRP A 148 -12.80 15.82 3.79
C TRP A 148 -11.43 15.18 3.94
N GLY A 149 -11.33 14.09 4.71
CA GLY A 149 -10.07 13.42 4.96
C GLY A 149 -9.54 12.68 3.74
N ILE A 150 -8.23 12.41 3.75
CA ILE A 150 -7.56 11.73 2.64
C ILE A 150 -7.45 10.26 2.99
N LYS A 151 -7.78 9.35 2.07
CA LYS A 151 -7.55 7.92 2.31
C LYS A 151 -6.07 7.63 2.56
N MET A 152 -5.76 6.73 3.49
CA MET A 152 -4.38 6.25 3.67
C MET A 152 -3.86 5.60 2.38
N TYR A 153 -2.61 5.87 2.04
CA TYR A 153 -1.99 5.26 0.87
C TYR A 153 -1.69 3.77 1.12
N SER A 154 -2.42 2.91 0.42
CA SER A 154 -2.25 1.46 0.45
C SER A 154 -1.63 0.99 -0.86
N PRO A 155 -0.39 0.48 -0.85
CA PRO A 155 0.27 0.04 -2.07
C PRO A 155 -0.33 -1.28 -2.58
N PRO A 156 -0.17 -1.63 -3.87
CA PRO A 156 -0.52 -2.95 -4.36
C PRO A 156 0.34 -4.03 -3.69
N VAL A 157 -0.31 -5.02 -3.07
CA VAL A 157 0.36 -6.09 -2.33
C VAL A 157 0.01 -7.47 -2.89
N GLU A 158 0.94 -8.41 -2.71
CA GLU A 158 0.76 -9.82 -3.00
C GLU A 158 1.11 -10.61 -1.74
N ALA A 159 0.20 -11.42 -1.20
CA ALA A 159 0.46 -12.27 -0.05
C ALA A 159 0.61 -13.73 -0.51
N LYS A 160 1.71 -14.38 -0.15
CA LYS A 160 2.00 -15.77 -0.51
C LYS A 160 2.84 -16.45 0.56
N ASN A 161 2.41 -17.62 1.03
CA ASN A 161 3.13 -18.46 1.99
C ASN A 161 3.55 -17.71 3.29
N GLY A 162 2.67 -16.86 3.83
CA GLY A 162 2.98 -16.08 5.04
C GLY A 162 3.89 -14.87 4.81
N MET A 163 4.31 -14.61 3.57
CA MET A 163 5.06 -13.42 3.19
C MET A 163 4.16 -12.44 2.44
N LEU A 164 4.32 -11.15 2.76
CA LEU A 164 3.70 -10.04 2.05
C LEU A 164 4.75 -9.36 1.18
N TYR A 165 4.44 -9.22 -0.10
CA TYR A 165 5.27 -8.55 -1.09
C TYR A 165 4.61 -7.23 -1.49
N ILE A 166 5.29 -6.11 -1.27
CA ILE A 166 4.78 -4.80 -1.65
C ILE A 166 5.35 -4.39 -3.01
N ASN A 167 4.45 -4.07 -3.94
CA ASN A 167 4.78 -3.54 -5.25
C ASN A 167 4.66 -2.01 -5.24
N ARG A 168 5.59 -1.34 -5.90
CA ARG A 168 5.51 0.09 -6.22
C ARG A 168 5.45 0.25 -7.73
#